data_AF-A0AAD8R4T9-F1
#
_entry.id   AF-A0AAD8R4T9-F1
#
_cell.length_a   1.000
_cell.length_b   1.000
_cell.length_c   1.000
_cell.angle_alpha   90.00
_cell.angle_beta   90.00
_cell.angle_gamma   90.00
#
_symmetry.space_group_name_H-M   'P 1'
#
loop_
_entity.id
_entity.type
_entity.pdbx_description
1 polymer ?
#
loop_
_entity_poly.entity_id
_entity_poly.type
_entity_poly.pdbx_seq_one_letter_code
_entity_poly.pdbx_strand_id
1 'polypeptide(L)'
;MSNVSFHLPDKLALLEARYRGDASLSSTVEELPSRPPRAFNYTDPALIPVAPGGKEEAMEPTRKATTVRRFRYNATVEVVFQSTAMMQSDSNPMHLHGHDFFVLAQGHGNYDAARDAASYNLVDPPVKNTVHVPRLGWAAIRFVADNPGSWFLHCHFEYHIAPGMATVLVVDNGPTPETTLPPPPTDLPKCSKLQE
;
A
#
# COMPACT_ATOMS: atom_id res chain seq x y z
N MET A 1 10.17 3.74 2.07
CA MET A 1 9.19 4.76 2.48
C MET A 1 8.98 5.76 1.35
N SER A 2 7.74 6.06 0.97
CA SER A 2 7.39 7.06 -0.06
C SER A 2 7.52 8.52 0.41
N ASN A 3 7.76 8.73 1.70
CA ASN A 3 7.73 10.02 2.40
C ASN A 3 6.40 10.78 2.21
N VAL A 4 5.31 10.02 2.12
CA VAL A 4 3.94 10.53 1.99
C VAL A 4 3.04 9.74 2.92
N SER A 5 2.32 10.44 3.78
CA SER A 5 1.22 9.90 4.57
C SER A 5 -0.06 9.97 3.76
N PHE A 6 -0.75 8.84 3.63
CA PHE A 6 -1.99 8.80 2.86
C PHE A 6 -3.05 9.70 3.48
N HIS A 7 -3.69 10.49 2.62
CA HIS A 7 -4.84 11.33 2.98
C HIS A 7 -6.06 10.83 2.21
N LEU A 8 -7.17 10.62 2.92
CA LEU A 8 -8.43 10.26 2.30
C LEU A 8 -8.94 11.43 1.43
N PRO A 9 -9.45 11.17 0.22
CA PRO A 9 -10.12 12.20 -0.56
C PRO A 9 -11.36 12.71 0.17
N ASP A 10 -11.55 14.02 0.19
CA ASP A 10 -12.63 14.73 0.90
C ASP A 10 -13.72 15.29 -0.04
N LYS A 11 -13.44 15.39 -1.33
CA LYS A 11 -14.32 16.02 -2.34
C LYS A 11 -15.02 15.04 -3.27
N LEU A 12 -14.37 13.94 -3.62
CA LEU A 12 -14.89 12.97 -4.58
C LEU A 12 -14.32 11.58 -4.30
N ALA A 13 -15.18 10.57 -4.24
CA ALA A 13 -14.75 9.19 -4.04
C ALA A 13 -13.88 8.73 -5.23
N LEU A 14 -12.76 8.05 -4.95
CA LEU A 14 -11.83 7.59 -6.01
C LEU A 14 -12.51 6.69 -7.04
N LEU A 15 -13.46 5.86 -6.60
CA LEU A 15 -14.21 4.97 -7.49
C LEU A 15 -15.18 5.74 -8.40
N GLU A 16 -15.91 6.71 -7.83
CA GLU A 16 -16.83 7.58 -8.57
C GLU A 16 -16.07 8.42 -9.61
N ALA A 17 -14.97 9.03 -9.17
CA ALA A 17 -14.15 9.85 -10.03
C ALA A 17 -13.55 9.05 -11.20
N ARG A 18 -13.16 7.80 -10.93
CA ARG A 18 -12.67 6.88 -11.96
C ARG A 18 -13.76 6.53 -12.97
N TYR A 19 -14.97 6.21 -12.51
CA TYR A 19 -16.08 5.88 -13.40
C TYR A 19 -16.42 7.04 -14.34
N ARG A 20 -16.39 8.29 -13.84
CA ARG A 20 -16.72 9.48 -14.62
C ARG A 20 -15.61 9.92 -15.59
N GLY A 21 -14.45 9.27 -15.59
CA GLY A 21 -13.30 9.69 -16.39
C GLY A 21 -12.82 11.09 -16.03
N ASP A 22 -13.04 11.52 -14.79
CA ASP A 22 -12.79 12.90 -14.39
C ASP A 22 -11.27 13.15 -14.30
N ALA A 23 -10.76 13.98 -15.20
CA ALA A 23 -9.36 14.41 -15.22
C ALA A 23 -8.95 15.12 -13.91
N SER A 24 -9.91 15.58 -13.09
CA SER A 24 -9.65 16.15 -11.76
C SER A 24 -8.99 15.16 -10.79
N LEU A 25 -9.17 13.83 -10.98
CA LEU A 25 -8.42 12.81 -10.24
C LEU A 25 -6.92 12.97 -10.42
N SER A 26 -6.47 13.21 -11.66
CA SER A 26 -5.06 13.36 -11.97
C SER A 26 -4.42 14.58 -11.30
N SER A 27 -5.23 15.56 -10.86
CA SER A 27 -4.77 16.71 -10.08
C SER A 27 -4.87 16.50 -8.56
N THR A 28 -5.56 15.45 -8.11
CA THR A 28 -5.85 15.19 -6.68
C THR A 28 -5.10 13.97 -6.14
N VAL A 29 -4.64 13.07 -7.02
CA VAL A 29 -3.88 11.87 -6.64
C VAL A 29 -2.44 11.93 -7.11
N GLU A 30 -1.54 11.38 -6.29
CA GLU A 30 -0.12 11.22 -6.61
C GLU A 30 0.19 9.75 -6.91
N GLU A 31 1.07 9.47 -7.87
CA GLU A 31 1.48 8.09 -8.15
C GLU A 31 2.45 7.61 -7.04
N LEU A 32 2.13 6.47 -6.43
CA LEU A 32 3.02 5.78 -5.51
C LEU A 32 4.19 5.17 -6.30
N PRO A 33 5.45 5.54 -5.99
CA PRO A 33 6.60 5.07 -6.75
C PRO A 33 6.80 3.56 -6.63
N SER A 34 7.40 2.92 -7.63
CA SER A 34 7.72 1.49 -7.64
C SER A 34 8.80 1.10 -6.65
N ARG A 35 9.59 2.07 -6.21
CA ARG A 35 10.65 1.92 -5.22
C ARG A 35 10.66 3.12 -4.29
N PRO A 36 11.17 2.96 -3.05
CA PRO A 36 11.42 4.09 -2.17
C PRO A 36 12.26 5.16 -2.88
N PRO A 37 11.86 6.44 -2.84
CA PRO A 37 12.69 7.54 -3.39
C PRO A 37 14.07 7.64 -2.73
N ARG A 38 14.15 7.26 -1.44
CA ARG A 38 15.40 7.18 -0.68
C ARG A 38 15.53 5.79 -0.06
N ALA A 39 16.56 5.06 -0.49
CA ALA A 39 16.98 3.83 0.15
C ALA A 39 17.88 4.13 1.35
N PHE A 40 17.70 3.38 2.43
CA PHE A 40 18.56 3.42 3.61
C PHE A 40 18.50 2.06 4.30
N ASN A 41 19.32 1.87 5.33
CA ASN A 41 19.22 0.69 6.19
C ASN A 41 17.93 0.80 7.03
N TYR A 42 16.84 0.23 6.53
CA TYR A 42 15.53 0.30 7.16
C TYR A 42 15.52 -0.33 8.55
N THR A 43 16.41 -1.28 8.80
CA THR A 43 16.49 -2.02 10.05
C THR A 43 17.64 -1.58 10.94
N ASP A 44 18.20 -0.38 10.74
CA ASP A 44 19.29 0.16 11.56
C ASP A 44 18.81 0.39 13.01
N PRO A 45 19.40 -0.29 14.01
CA PRO A 45 19.04 -0.10 15.42
C PRO A 45 19.25 1.35 15.90
N ALA A 46 20.15 2.11 15.27
CA ALA A 46 20.38 3.52 15.58
C ALA A 46 19.21 4.44 15.18
N LEU A 47 18.20 3.92 14.48
CA LEU A 47 16.97 4.65 14.16
C LEU A 47 15.83 4.36 15.15
N ILE A 48 16.06 3.48 16.12
CA ILE A 48 15.05 3.14 17.13
C ILE A 48 15.12 4.21 18.24
N PRO A 49 14.02 4.92 18.56
CA PRO A 49 13.96 6.03 19.52
C PRO A 49 14.42 5.73 20.96
N VAL A 50 14.77 4.49 21.29
CA VAL A 50 15.16 4.06 22.65
C VAL A 50 16.65 3.78 22.81
N ALA A 51 17.45 3.93 21.75
CA ALA A 51 18.90 3.83 21.83
C ALA A 51 19.54 5.23 22.05
N PRO A 52 20.43 5.42 23.05
CA PRO A 52 21.18 6.66 23.19
C PRO A 52 21.92 7.01 21.88
N GLY A 53 21.68 8.21 21.32
CA GLY A 53 22.30 8.68 20.08
C GLY A 53 21.52 8.38 18.78
N GLY A 54 20.21 8.10 18.87
CA GLY A 54 19.39 7.79 17.69
C GLY A 54 19.25 8.94 16.69
N LYS A 55 19.27 8.62 15.39
CA LYS A 55 19.26 9.60 14.26
C LYS A 55 17.86 9.91 13.70
N GLU A 56 16.80 9.58 14.44
CA GLU A 56 15.41 9.62 13.97
C GLU A 56 14.95 11.00 13.50
N GLU A 57 15.35 12.06 14.21
CA GLU A 57 14.95 13.46 13.99
C GLU A 57 15.33 14.01 12.60
N ALA A 58 16.26 13.37 11.87
CA ALA A 58 16.68 13.79 10.53
C ALA A 58 15.79 13.25 9.38
N MET A 59 14.79 12.43 9.67
CA MET A 59 13.91 11.79 8.66
C MET A 59 12.48 12.36 8.63
N GLU A 60 12.23 13.45 9.36
CA GLU A 60 10.91 13.94 9.81
C GLU A 60 10.32 15.13 9.01
N PRO A 61 10.14 15.03 7.69
CA PRO A 61 8.88 15.57 7.19
C PRO A 61 8.22 14.66 6.16
N THR A 62 7.16 13.98 6.59
CA THR A 62 6.16 13.41 5.68
C THR A 62 5.20 14.51 5.23
N ARG A 63 4.79 14.50 3.95
CA ARG A 63 3.65 15.30 3.49
C ARG A 63 2.40 14.45 3.39
N LYS A 64 1.22 15.06 3.45
CA LYS A 64 -0.05 14.36 3.22
C LYS A 64 -0.44 14.42 1.75
N ALA A 65 -0.77 13.28 1.15
CA ALA A 65 -1.36 13.22 -0.19
C ALA A 65 -2.14 11.91 -0.40
N THR A 66 -3.06 11.89 -1.36
CA THR A 66 -3.75 10.67 -1.77
C THR A 66 -2.88 9.93 -2.79
N THR A 67 -2.15 8.91 -2.35
CA THR A 67 -1.27 8.12 -3.24
C THR A 67 -1.98 6.91 -3.83
N VAL A 68 -1.78 6.66 -5.11
CA VAL A 68 -2.34 5.51 -5.83
C VAL A 68 -1.27 4.79 -6.64
N ARG A 69 -1.45 3.49 -6.87
CA ARG A 69 -0.63 2.74 -7.84
C ARG A 69 -1.53 2.06 -8.85
N ARG A 70 -1.31 2.35 -10.13
CA ARG A 70 -2.11 1.74 -11.21
C ARG A 70 -1.49 0.45 -11.75
N PHE A 71 -2.33 -0.53 -12.00
CA PHE A 71 -2.00 -1.79 -12.65
C PHE A 71 -2.95 -2.05 -13.81
N ARG A 72 -2.41 -2.64 -14.89
CA ARG A 72 -3.23 -3.17 -15.97
C ARG A 72 -4.02 -4.37 -15.46
N TYR A 73 -5.24 -4.55 -15.99
CA TYR A 73 -6.01 -5.77 -15.79
C TYR A 73 -5.16 -7.01 -16.10
N ASN A 74 -5.27 -8.03 -15.27
CA ASN A 74 -4.57 -9.31 -15.36
C ASN A 74 -3.03 -9.23 -15.20
N ALA A 75 -2.49 -8.11 -14.70
CA ALA A 75 -1.08 -8.04 -14.35
C ALA A 75 -0.78 -8.91 -13.12
N THR A 76 0.29 -9.70 -13.17
CA THR A 76 0.85 -10.34 -11.96
C THR A 76 1.67 -9.30 -11.20
N VAL A 77 1.29 -9.04 -9.96
CA VAL A 77 1.90 -8.01 -9.12
C VAL A 77 2.58 -8.66 -7.93
N GLU A 78 3.85 -8.34 -7.73
CA GLU A 78 4.58 -8.66 -6.50
C GLU A 78 4.75 -7.40 -5.66
N VAL A 79 4.44 -7.51 -4.37
CA VAL A 79 4.61 -6.42 -3.40
C VAL A 79 5.51 -6.93 -2.29
N VAL A 80 6.60 -6.20 -2.06
CA VAL A 80 7.47 -6.42 -0.90
C VAL A 80 7.24 -5.32 0.11
N PHE A 81 6.68 -5.69 1.26
CA PHE A 81 6.58 -4.80 2.41
C PHE A 81 7.90 -4.84 3.18
N GLN A 82 8.42 -3.68 3.54
CA GLN A 82 9.63 -3.53 4.35
C GLN A 82 9.28 -2.69 5.59
N SER A 83 9.35 -3.31 6.77
CA SER A 83 9.26 -2.62 8.06
C SER A 83 10.53 -1.77 8.26
N THR A 84 10.37 -0.64 8.96
CA THR A 84 11.47 0.25 9.33
C THR A 84 11.67 0.28 10.85
N ALA A 85 12.86 0.66 11.28
CA ALA A 85 13.25 0.81 12.68
C ALA A 85 12.69 2.08 13.36
N MET A 86 12.02 2.95 12.60
CA MET A 86 11.49 4.23 13.07
C MET A 86 10.29 4.04 14.01
N MET A 87 10.08 5.00 14.92
CA MET A 87 8.91 5.13 15.79
C MET A 87 8.50 3.84 16.51
N GLN A 88 9.43 3.27 17.28
CA GLN A 88 9.22 2.03 18.03
C GLN A 88 8.70 0.88 17.15
N SER A 89 9.29 0.71 15.95
CA SER A 89 9.08 -0.39 14.98
C SER A 89 8.24 -1.52 15.55
N ASP A 90 7.02 -1.67 15.07
CA ASP A 90 6.14 -2.75 15.47
C ASP A 90 5.97 -3.72 14.31
N SER A 91 5.29 -4.82 14.57
CA SER A 91 4.80 -5.65 13.47
C SER A 91 3.59 -5.00 12.80
N ASN A 92 3.49 -5.07 11.47
CA ASN A 92 2.41 -4.41 10.73
C ASN A 92 1.58 -5.43 9.94
N PRO A 93 0.30 -5.68 10.31
CA PRO A 93 -0.60 -6.48 9.49
C PRO A 93 -1.02 -5.65 8.27
N MET A 94 -0.53 -5.98 7.08
CA MET A 94 -0.89 -5.31 5.84
C MET A 94 -2.04 -6.04 5.16
N HIS A 95 -3.15 -5.34 4.95
CA HIS A 95 -4.38 -5.85 4.37
C HIS A 95 -4.65 -5.23 2.99
N LEU A 96 -5.00 -6.07 2.01
CA LEU A 96 -5.39 -5.65 0.67
C LEU A 96 -6.87 -5.96 0.44
N HIS A 97 -7.62 -4.95 0.00
CA HIS A 97 -9.01 -5.10 -0.41
C HIS A 97 -9.11 -5.71 -1.82
N GLY A 98 -10.24 -6.36 -2.10
CA GLY A 98 -10.60 -6.83 -3.45
C GLY A 98 -9.78 -7.98 -4.01
N HIS A 99 -8.75 -8.44 -3.29
CA HIS A 99 -7.88 -9.53 -3.70
C HIS A 99 -7.45 -10.36 -2.49
N ASP A 100 -7.38 -11.66 -2.66
CA ASP A 100 -6.45 -12.48 -1.89
C ASP A 100 -5.09 -12.53 -2.61
N PHE A 101 -4.04 -12.86 -1.86
CA PHE A 101 -2.68 -12.94 -2.36
C PHE A 101 -1.96 -14.16 -1.78
N PHE A 102 -0.94 -14.62 -2.51
CA PHE A 102 0.00 -15.62 -2.03
C PHE A 102 1.08 -14.95 -1.19
N VAL A 103 1.33 -15.44 0.02
CA VAL A 103 2.50 -15.02 0.82
C VAL A 103 3.69 -15.90 0.42
N LEU A 104 4.65 -15.32 -0.29
CA LEU A 104 5.77 -16.06 -0.87
C LEU A 104 6.86 -16.34 0.15
N ALA A 105 7.24 -15.33 0.92
CA ALA A 105 8.25 -15.44 1.98
C ALA A 105 8.17 -14.25 2.94
N GLN A 106 8.78 -14.44 4.10
CA GLN A 106 9.00 -13.41 5.10
C GLN A 106 10.42 -13.55 5.65
N GLY A 107 11.02 -12.43 6.05
CA GLY A 107 12.37 -12.43 6.62
C GLY A 107 12.61 -11.24 7.53
N HIS A 108 13.77 -11.23 8.18
CA HIS A 108 14.24 -10.12 8.99
C HIS A 108 15.36 -9.36 8.24
N GLY A 109 15.61 -8.12 8.65
CA GLY A 109 16.56 -7.23 7.99
C GLY A 109 15.98 -6.51 6.79
N ASN A 110 16.87 -5.93 5.97
CA ASN A 110 16.50 -5.34 4.69
C ASN A 110 16.34 -6.44 3.65
N TYR A 111 15.22 -6.40 2.93
CA TYR A 111 14.99 -7.26 1.78
C TYR A 111 16.06 -7.00 0.70
N ASP A 112 16.65 -8.09 0.21
CA ASP A 112 17.56 -8.11 -0.92
C ASP A 112 17.06 -9.14 -1.93
N ALA A 113 16.55 -8.67 -3.08
CA ALA A 113 15.98 -9.53 -4.11
C ALA A 113 16.96 -10.59 -4.62
N ALA A 114 18.27 -10.31 -4.65
CA ALA A 114 19.26 -11.25 -5.15
C ALA A 114 19.44 -12.46 -4.20
N ARG A 115 19.20 -12.25 -2.90
CA ARG A 115 19.32 -13.28 -1.86
C ARG A 115 17.97 -13.90 -1.51
N ASP A 116 16.98 -13.07 -1.27
CA ASP A 116 15.74 -13.44 -0.60
C ASP A 116 14.70 -14.03 -1.56
N ALA A 117 14.70 -13.65 -2.84
CA ALA A 117 13.77 -14.23 -3.82
C ALA A 117 13.97 -15.75 -4.00
N ALA A 118 15.18 -16.26 -3.74
CA ALA A 118 15.47 -17.69 -3.78
C ALA A 118 14.76 -18.48 -2.66
N SER A 119 14.29 -17.81 -1.61
CA SER A 119 13.53 -18.39 -0.49
C SER A 119 12.01 -18.43 -0.72
N TYR A 120 11.52 -17.93 -1.86
CA TYR A 120 10.09 -17.86 -2.12
C TYR A 120 9.49 -19.26 -2.23
N ASN A 121 8.42 -19.51 -1.46
CA ASN A 121 7.56 -20.64 -1.70
C ASN A 121 6.72 -20.36 -2.96
N LEU A 122 7.08 -21.00 -4.07
CA LEU A 122 6.37 -20.93 -5.34
C LEU A 122 5.57 -22.21 -5.66
N VAL A 123 5.47 -23.13 -4.70
CA VAL A 123 4.79 -24.43 -4.88
C VAL A 123 3.42 -24.40 -4.21
N ASP A 124 3.38 -24.07 -2.92
CA ASP A 124 2.16 -24.06 -2.10
C ASP A 124 2.09 -22.89 -1.09
N PRO A 125 2.33 -21.64 -1.53
CA PRO A 125 2.26 -20.49 -0.62
C PRO A 125 0.84 -20.31 -0.06
N PRO A 126 0.69 -19.93 1.22
CA PRO A 126 -0.62 -19.69 1.79
C PRO A 126 -1.30 -18.49 1.12
N VAL A 127 -2.60 -18.62 0.88
CA VAL A 127 -3.46 -17.57 0.34
C VAL A 127 -4.08 -16.78 1.50
N LYS A 128 -3.92 -15.45 1.49
CA LYS A 128 -4.40 -14.54 2.54
C LYS A 128 -4.83 -13.21 1.94
N ASN A 129 -5.66 -12.46 2.64
CA ASN A 129 -5.91 -11.03 2.38
C ASN A 129 -5.12 -10.10 3.32
N THR A 130 -4.48 -10.66 4.36
CA THR A 130 -3.69 -9.92 5.34
C THR A 130 -2.39 -10.67 5.64
N VAL A 131 -1.25 -9.97 5.56
CA VAL A 131 0.08 -10.51 5.90
C VAL A 131 0.70 -9.73 7.04
N HIS A 132 1.24 -10.44 8.01
CA HIS A 132 1.97 -9.83 9.11
C HIS A 132 3.40 -9.51 8.66
N VAL A 133 3.75 -8.24 8.52
CA VAL A 133 5.13 -7.83 8.23
C VAL A 133 5.93 -7.85 9.54
N PRO A 134 7.00 -8.66 9.65
CA PRO A 134 7.78 -8.74 10.88
C PRO A 134 8.41 -7.38 11.23
N ARG A 135 8.49 -7.10 12.54
CA ARG A 135 9.27 -5.97 13.08
C ARG A 135 10.71 -6.09 12.56
N LEU A 136 11.27 -4.98 12.04
CA LEU A 136 12.60 -4.97 11.42
C LEU A 136 12.78 -6.08 10.35
N GLY A 137 11.75 -6.32 9.56
CA GLY A 137 11.75 -7.36 8.54
C GLY A 137 10.93 -7.00 7.32
N TRP A 138 10.63 -8.02 6.52
CA TRP A 138 9.94 -7.88 5.25
C TRP A 138 8.99 -9.05 5.00
N ALA A 139 8.02 -8.82 4.13
CA ALA A 139 7.12 -9.84 3.61
C ALA A 139 6.90 -9.61 2.11
N ALA A 140 7.01 -10.68 1.32
CA ALA A 140 6.75 -10.67 -0.11
C ALA A 140 5.43 -11.37 -0.41
N ILE A 141 4.54 -10.69 -1.13
CA ILE A 141 3.26 -11.23 -1.58
C ILE A 141 3.13 -11.13 -3.09
N ARG A 142 2.30 -12.00 -3.69
CA ARG A 142 1.96 -11.93 -5.11
C ARG A 142 0.47 -12.15 -5.34
N PHE A 143 -0.12 -11.36 -6.22
CA PHE A 143 -1.51 -11.48 -6.64
C PHE A 143 -1.66 -11.16 -8.13
N VAL A 144 -2.82 -11.49 -8.68
CA VAL A 144 -3.21 -11.07 -10.03
C VAL A 144 -4.16 -9.90 -9.90
N ALA A 145 -3.90 -8.81 -10.61
CA ALA A 145 -4.76 -7.64 -10.66
C ALA A 145 -5.94 -7.90 -11.63
N ASP A 146 -6.81 -8.85 -11.30
CA ASP A 146 -7.93 -9.31 -12.13
C ASP A 146 -9.30 -8.80 -11.67
N ASN A 147 -9.31 -7.89 -10.68
CA ASN A 147 -10.53 -7.25 -10.18
C ASN A 147 -10.50 -5.74 -10.45
N PRO A 148 -11.12 -5.24 -11.54
CA PRO A 148 -11.13 -3.82 -11.89
C PRO A 148 -11.75 -2.95 -10.80
N GLY A 149 -11.01 -1.95 -10.33
CA GLY A 149 -11.49 -1.10 -9.24
C GLY A 149 -10.39 -0.26 -8.59
N SER A 150 -10.73 0.29 -7.43
CA SER A 150 -9.83 1.07 -6.57
C SER A 150 -9.82 0.42 -5.20
N TRP A 151 -8.72 -0.25 -4.85
CA TRP A 151 -8.63 -1.15 -3.71
C TRP A 151 -7.71 -0.61 -2.63
N PHE A 152 -8.19 -0.53 -1.40
CA PHE A 152 -7.42 0.00 -0.29
C PHE A 152 -6.37 -1.02 0.16
N LEU A 153 -5.13 -0.56 0.31
CA LEU A 153 -4.03 -1.33 0.88
C LEU A 153 -3.51 -0.56 2.09
N HIS A 154 -3.61 -1.15 3.28
CA HIS A 154 -3.31 -0.44 4.50
C HIS A 154 -2.83 -1.35 5.63
N CYS A 155 -2.22 -0.75 6.65
CA CYS A 155 -2.03 -1.45 7.91
C CYS A 155 -3.39 -1.62 8.61
N HIS A 156 -3.66 -2.81 9.14
CA HIS A 156 -4.90 -3.17 9.82
C HIS A 156 -4.87 -2.84 11.33
N PHE A 157 -3.86 -2.08 11.78
CA PHE A 157 -3.92 -1.38 13.05
C PHE A 157 -4.44 0.03 12.82
N GLU A 158 -5.58 0.36 13.45
CA GLU A 158 -6.22 1.67 13.33
C GLU A 158 -5.26 2.81 13.70
N TYR A 159 -4.38 2.56 14.67
CA TYR A 159 -3.35 3.51 15.08
C TYR A 159 -2.36 3.87 13.95
N HIS A 160 -2.19 3.00 12.95
CA HIS A 160 -1.33 3.24 11.79
C HIS A 160 -2.11 3.69 10.55
N ILE A 161 -3.37 3.29 10.39
CA ILE A 161 -4.20 3.76 9.26
C ILE A 161 -4.51 5.25 9.37
N ALA A 162 -4.86 5.73 10.57
CA ALA A 162 -5.22 7.12 10.83
C ALA A 162 -4.11 8.14 10.48
N PRO A 163 -2.81 7.91 10.83
CA PRO A 163 -1.71 8.76 10.39
C PRO A 163 -1.29 8.54 8.92
N GLY A 164 -1.93 7.61 8.20
CA GLY A 164 -1.80 7.47 6.75
C GLY A 164 -0.89 6.33 6.27
N MET A 165 -0.73 5.24 7.03
CA MET A 165 -0.06 4.01 6.55
C MET A 165 -0.97 3.23 5.59
N ALA A 166 -1.24 3.82 4.44
CA ALA A 166 -2.13 3.29 3.43
C ALA A 166 -1.77 3.76 2.01
N THR A 167 -2.40 3.15 1.02
CA THR A 167 -2.42 3.57 -0.39
C THR A 167 -3.61 2.91 -1.08
N VAL A 168 -3.84 3.23 -2.36
CA VAL A 168 -4.89 2.60 -3.17
C VAL A 168 -4.28 1.96 -4.42
N LEU A 169 -4.60 0.69 -4.65
CA LEU A 169 -4.24 0.00 -5.88
C LEU A 169 -5.40 0.14 -6.88
N VAL A 170 -5.10 0.69 -8.05
CA VAL A 170 -6.06 0.96 -9.11
C VAL A 170 -5.86 -0.08 -10.20
N VAL A 171 -6.82 -0.97 -10.39
CA VAL A 171 -6.75 -2.03 -11.43
C VAL A 171 -7.59 -1.61 -12.62
N ASP A 172 -6.99 -1.39 -13.79
CA ASP A 172 -7.68 -0.95 -15.01
C ASP A 172 -8.78 -1.93 -15.48
N ASN A 173 -9.68 -1.45 -16.35
CA ASN A 173 -10.70 -2.32 -16.95
C ASN A 173 -10.03 -3.35 -17.89
N GLY A 174 -10.61 -4.55 -17.92
CA GLY A 174 -10.30 -5.60 -18.88
C GLY A 174 -11.06 -5.43 -20.20
N PRO A 175 -10.97 -6.43 -21.09
CA PRO A 175 -11.47 -6.35 -22.46
C PRO A 175 -12.97 -6.64 -22.61
N THR A 176 -13.66 -7.06 -21.55
CA THR A 176 -15.08 -7.47 -21.59
C THR A 176 -15.96 -6.63 -20.65
N PRO A 177 -17.29 -6.61 -20.85
CA PRO A 177 -18.21 -5.97 -19.91
C PRO A 177 -18.11 -6.53 -18.48
N GLU A 178 -17.87 -7.82 -18.32
CA GLU A 178 -17.74 -8.49 -17.01
C GLU A 178 -16.42 -8.15 -16.32
N THR A 179 -15.42 -7.72 -17.09
CA THR A 179 -14.11 -7.26 -16.62
C THR A 179 -14.02 -5.74 -16.65
N THR A 180 -15.17 -5.05 -16.64
CA THR A 180 -15.27 -3.59 -16.60
C THR A 180 -15.98 -3.15 -15.32
N LEU A 181 -15.45 -2.12 -14.66
CA LEU A 181 -16.08 -1.56 -13.48
C LEU A 181 -17.50 -1.05 -13.82
N PRO A 182 -18.56 -1.53 -13.13
CA PRO A 182 -19.93 -1.06 -13.37
C PRO A 182 -20.12 0.39 -12.93
N PRO A 183 -21.19 1.07 -13.38
CA PRO A 183 -21.58 2.36 -12.85
C PRO A 183 -21.77 2.33 -11.33
N PRO A 184 -21.44 3.44 -10.62
CA PRO A 184 -21.77 3.56 -9.21
C PRO A 184 -23.31 3.47 -9.03
N PRO A 185 -23.79 2.86 -7.94
CA PRO A 185 -25.20 2.88 -7.59
C PRO A 185 -25.77 4.30 -7.54
N THR A 186 -27.05 4.47 -7.89
CA THR A 186 -27.72 5.79 -7.92
C THR A 186 -27.83 6.44 -6.53
N ASP A 187 -27.75 5.62 -5.49
CA ASP A 187 -27.80 5.99 -4.07
C ASP A 187 -26.41 6.04 -3.42
N LEU A 188 -25.32 6.02 -4.22
CA LEU A 188 -23.97 6.18 -3.69
C LEU A 188 -23.88 7.49 -2.88
N PRO A 189 -23.46 7.44 -1.60
CA PRO A 189 -23.35 8.64 -0.78
C PRO A 189 -22.43 9.67 -1.42
N LYS A 190 -22.92 10.90 -1.52
CA LYS A 190 -22.11 12.02 -2.04
C LYS A 190 -21.12 12.46 -0.98
N CYS A 191 -19.93 12.87 -1.40
CA CYS A 191 -19.00 13.59 -0.53
C CYS A 191 -19.65 14.91 -0.10
N SER A 192 -20.24 14.95 1.09
CA SER A 192 -20.53 16.19 1.79
C SER A 192 -19.28 16.60 2.55
N LYS A 193 -19.08 17.92 2.74
CA LYS A 193 -18.17 18.36 3.79
C LYS A 193 -18.67 17.71 5.09
N LEU A 194 -17.82 16.92 5.74
CA LEU A 194 -18.06 16.56 7.14
C LEU A 194 -18.30 17.89 7.86
N GLN A 195 -19.52 18.10 8.36
CA GLN A 195 -19.78 19.18 9.31
C GLN A 195 -19.02 18.77 10.57
N GLU A 196 -17.90 19.45 10.82
CA GLU A 196 -17.32 19.53 12.16
C GLU A 196 -18.30 20.18 13.13
#